data_AF-A0A412YK91-F1
#
_entry.id   AF-A0A412YK91-F1
#
_cell.length_a   1.000
_cell.length_b   1.000
_cell.length_c   1.000
_cell.angle_alpha   90.00
_cell.angle_beta   90.00
_cell.angle_gamma   90.00
#
_symmetry.space_group_name_H-M   'P 1'
#
loop_
_entity.id
_entity.type
_entity.pdbx_description
1 polymer ?
#
loop_
_entity_poly.entity_id
_entity_poly.type
_entity_poly.pdbx_seq_one_letter_code
_entity_poly.pdbx_strand_id
1 'polypeptide(L)'
;MTAIAQLKTTDFQKIDTPLSYGHSVSIWSVDCNVTIFPNGNENADLSILLLQVQQCLQQINDTQKECLQSILDADMINLAEEWVADEAFKVENEDEECYLTDEGEKVFVPIAQKDFLQSIKLQSIILVLDENDKNPLVELYLGCNPDYFFGHIILCRFMNSNPVHYKCCGLEG
;
A
#
# COMPACT_ATOMS: atom_id res chain seq x y z
N MET A 1 -16.16 -6.70 9.95
CA MET A 1 -14.68 -6.74 10.01
C MET A 1 -14.24 -6.74 11.45
N THR A 2 -13.25 -7.56 11.79
CA THR A 2 -12.64 -7.61 13.12
C THR A 2 -11.82 -6.34 13.34
N ALA A 3 -11.97 -5.69 14.49
CA ALA A 3 -11.12 -4.54 14.83
C ALA A 3 -9.66 -4.99 14.99
N ILE A 4 -8.69 -4.16 14.62
CA ILE A 4 -7.25 -4.50 14.69
C ILE A 4 -6.86 -5.03 16.08
N ALA A 5 -7.32 -4.37 17.15
CA ALA A 5 -7.06 -4.76 18.53
C ALA A 5 -7.70 -6.10 18.97
N GLN A 6 -8.62 -6.65 18.16
CA GLN A 6 -9.32 -7.91 18.44
C GLN A 6 -8.79 -9.09 17.62
N LEU A 7 -7.81 -8.86 16.74
CA LEU A 7 -7.19 -9.91 15.93
C LEU A 7 -6.59 -10.99 16.82
N LYS A 8 -6.82 -12.24 16.45
CA LYS A 8 -6.29 -13.44 17.11
C LYS A 8 -5.45 -14.23 16.13
N THR A 9 -4.54 -15.05 16.62
CA THR A 9 -3.75 -15.95 15.77
C THR A 9 -4.62 -16.85 14.88
N THR A 10 -5.79 -17.27 15.37
CA THR A 10 -6.75 -18.10 14.64
C THR A 10 -7.40 -17.42 13.45
N ASP A 11 -7.32 -16.09 13.36
CA ASP A 11 -7.87 -15.34 12.23
C ASP A 11 -6.96 -15.50 10.99
N PHE A 12 -5.68 -15.76 11.19
CA PHE A 12 -4.70 -15.85 10.13
C PHE A 12 -4.59 -17.26 9.56
N GLN A 13 -4.62 -17.36 8.24
CA GLN A 13 -4.33 -18.58 7.53
C GLN A 13 -2.82 -18.78 7.44
N LYS A 14 -2.32 -19.91 7.94
CA LYS A 14 -0.94 -20.33 7.76
C LYS A 14 -0.73 -20.79 6.31
N ILE A 15 0.39 -20.35 5.72
CA ILE A 15 0.89 -20.74 4.41
C ILE A 15 2.27 -21.35 4.65
N ASP A 16 2.53 -22.56 4.16
CA ASP A 16 3.73 -23.31 4.53
C ASP A 16 4.95 -23.04 3.62
N THR A 17 4.75 -22.48 2.42
CA THR A 17 5.86 -22.27 1.47
C THR A 17 5.64 -21.03 0.59
N PRO A 18 6.41 -19.94 0.82
CA PRO A 18 7.20 -19.68 2.03
C PRO A 18 6.32 -19.66 3.30
N LEU A 19 6.92 -19.89 4.47
CA LEU A 19 6.19 -19.81 5.73
C LEU A 19 5.66 -18.38 5.95
N SER A 20 4.35 -18.22 5.94
CA SER A 20 3.71 -16.93 6.20
C SER A 20 2.31 -17.08 6.79
N TYR A 21 1.75 -15.96 7.23
CA TYR A 21 0.41 -15.87 7.79
C TYR A 21 -0.38 -14.78 7.05
N GLY A 22 -1.51 -15.14 6.45
CA GLY A 22 -2.35 -14.24 5.68
C GLY A 22 -3.69 -13.97 6.36
N HIS A 23 -4.14 -12.71 6.35
CA HIS A 23 -5.50 -12.34 6.74
C HIS A 23 -5.95 -11.06 6.04
N SER A 24 -7.26 -10.88 5.89
CA SER A 24 -7.84 -9.62 5.39
C SER A 24 -8.32 -8.76 6.55
N VAL A 25 -7.91 -7.50 6.58
CA VAL A 25 -8.25 -6.54 7.64
C VAL A 25 -8.70 -5.20 7.05
N SER A 26 -9.47 -4.44 7.81
CA SER A 26 -9.78 -3.05 7.43
C SER A 26 -8.63 -2.13 7.81
N ILE A 27 -8.01 -1.48 6.83
CA ILE A 27 -7.04 -0.41 7.05
C ILE A 27 -7.48 0.77 6.18
N TRP A 28 -7.53 1.97 6.75
CA TRP A 28 -8.01 3.19 6.07
C TRP A 28 -9.41 3.04 5.47
N SER A 29 -10.27 2.28 6.13
CA SER A 29 -11.65 1.95 5.69
C SER A 29 -11.74 1.16 4.38
N VAL A 30 -10.66 0.50 3.95
CA VAL A 30 -10.65 -0.43 2.82
C VAL A 30 -10.23 -1.83 3.27
N ASP A 31 -10.68 -2.85 2.55
CA ASP A 31 -10.23 -4.23 2.75
C ASP A 31 -8.80 -4.36 2.25
N CYS A 32 -7.89 -4.78 3.12
CA CYS A 32 -6.46 -4.90 2.84
C CYS A 32 -5.98 -6.29 3.20
N ASN A 33 -5.22 -6.91 2.29
CA ASN A 33 -4.57 -8.19 2.57
C ASN A 33 -3.28 -7.96 3.35
N VAL A 34 -3.14 -8.60 4.51
CA VAL A 34 -1.92 -8.56 5.32
C VAL A 34 -1.24 -9.91 5.24
N THR A 35 0.03 -9.90 4.86
CA THR A 35 0.89 -11.08 4.87
C THR A 35 2.04 -10.87 5.85
N ILE A 36 2.19 -11.80 6.79
CA ILE A 36 3.24 -11.76 7.81
C ILE A 36 4.25 -12.85 7.51
N PHE A 37 5.51 -12.46 7.34
CA PHE A 37 6.65 -13.35 7.23
C PHE A 37 7.43 -13.30 8.55
N PRO A 38 7.41 -14.38 9.35
CA PRO A 38 8.33 -14.51 10.46
C PRO A 38 9.77 -14.59 9.93
N ASN A 39 10.63 -13.68 10.37
CA ASN A 39 12.05 -13.64 10.05
C ASN A 39 12.86 -14.28 11.19
N GLY A 40 13.95 -14.97 10.86
CA GLY A 40 14.89 -15.53 11.84
C GLY A 40 14.49 -16.85 12.53
N ASN A 41 13.25 -17.33 12.41
CA ASN A 41 12.85 -18.61 12.99
C ASN A 41 11.74 -19.29 12.15
N GLU A 42 12.08 -20.37 11.44
CA GLU A 42 11.15 -21.21 10.66
C GLU A 42 10.06 -21.87 11.51
N ASN A 43 10.15 -21.80 12.84
CA ASN A 43 9.16 -22.28 13.79
C ASN A 43 8.52 -21.15 14.62
N ALA A 44 8.74 -19.88 14.27
CA ALA A 44 8.11 -18.76 14.98
C ALA A 44 6.59 -18.88 14.86
N ASP A 45 5.95 -19.10 16.00
CA ASP A 45 4.51 -19.07 16.12
C ASP A 45 4.05 -17.60 16.05
N LEU A 46 3.05 -17.34 15.21
CA LEU A 46 2.36 -16.05 15.12
C LEU A 46 1.92 -15.53 16.50
N SER A 47 1.69 -16.40 17.48
CA SER A 47 1.35 -16.00 18.85
C SER A 47 2.37 -15.05 19.49
N ILE A 48 3.66 -15.18 19.14
CA ILE A 48 4.75 -14.34 19.65
C ILE A 48 4.74 -12.97 18.95
N LEU A 49 4.35 -12.93 17.67
CA LEU A 49 4.36 -11.73 16.83
C LEU A 49 3.04 -10.95 16.87
N LEU A 50 1.94 -11.55 17.35
CA LEU A 50 0.59 -10.98 17.25
C LEU A 50 0.49 -9.56 17.83
N LEU A 51 1.14 -9.31 18.97
CA LEU A 51 1.10 -7.98 19.59
C LEU A 51 1.80 -6.93 18.71
N GLN A 52 2.95 -7.28 18.12
CA GLN A 52 3.69 -6.41 17.20
C GLN A 52 2.90 -6.16 15.91
N VAL A 53 2.24 -7.19 15.37
CA VAL A 53 1.34 -7.08 14.21
C VAL A 53 0.21 -6.09 14.50
N GLN A 54 -0.51 -6.27 15.61
CA GLN A 54 -1.61 -5.38 15.99
C GLN A 54 -1.16 -3.93 16.16
N GLN A 55 -0.02 -3.71 16.83
CA GLN A 55 0.54 -2.37 17.02
C GLN A 55 0.93 -1.73 15.70
N CYS A 56 1.61 -2.46 14.82
CA CYS A 56 2.04 -1.96 13.52
C CYS A 56 0.83 -1.61 12.63
N LEU A 57 -0.15 -2.49 12.53
CA LEU A 57 -1.38 -2.24 11.75
C LEU A 57 -2.16 -1.04 12.30
N GLN A 58 -2.24 -0.89 13.62
CA GLN A 58 -2.89 0.26 14.23
C GLN A 58 -2.15 1.56 13.90
N GLN A 59 -0.82 1.60 14.03
CA GLN A 59 -0.02 2.76 13.66
C GLN A 59 -0.19 3.12 12.18
N ILE A 60 -0.18 2.13 11.29
CA ILE A 60 -0.43 2.36 9.86
C ILE A 60 -1.81 2.98 9.65
N ASN A 61 -2.83 2.41 10.29
CA ASN A 61 -4.20 2.90 10.18
C ASN A 61 -4.34 4.35 10.67
N ASP A 62 -3.61 4.74 11.71
CA ASP A 62 -3.67 6.08 12.30
C ASP A 62 -2.82 7.12 11.56
N THR A 63 -1.88 6.69 10.71
CA THR A 63 -0.90 7.56 10.02
C THR A 63 -1.04 7.55 8.50
N GLN A 64 -2.29 7.42 8.01
CA GLN A 64 -2.60 7.48 6.58
C GLN A 64 -2.05 8.74 5.90
N LYS A 65 -2.18 9.89 6.56
CA LYS A 65 -1.82 11.19 5.99
C LYS A 65 -0.32 11.29 5.74
N GLU A 66 0.49 10.75 6.65
CA GLU A 66 1.94 10.71 6.55
C GLU A 66 2.39 9.82 5.39
N CYS A 67 1.73 8.68 5.17
CA CYS A 67 1.98 7.84 4.00
C CYS A 67 1.67 8.59 2.70
N LEU A 68 0.46 9.17 2.59
CA LEU A 68 0.04 9.92 1.42
C LEU A 68 0.94 11.14 1.15
N GLN A 69 1.42 11.82 2.19
CA GLN A 69 2.38 12.90 2.04
C GLN A 69 3.71 12.41 1.46
N SER A 70 4.21 11.25 1.89
CA SER A 70 5.45 10.68 1.33
C SER A 70 5.35 10.33 -0.16
N ILE A 71 4.13 10.02 -0.64
CA ILE A 71 3.84 9.78 -2.06
C ILE A 71 3.89 11.10 -2.84
N LEU A 72 3.33 12.17 -2.28
CA LEU A 72 3.40 13.51 -2.89
C LEU A 72 4.84 14.05 -2.92
N ASP A 73 5.59 13.87 -1.82
CA ASP A 73 6.98 14.32 -1.70
C ASP A 73 7.91 13.58 -2.68
N ALA A 74 7.50 12.39 -3.15
CA ALA A 74 8.19 11.62 -4.18
C ALA A 74 7.75 11.97 -5.62
N ASP A 75 6.97 13.04 -5.80
CA ASP A 75 6.53 13.57 -7.10
C ASP A 75 5.74 12.56 -7.95
N MET A 76 4.98 11.68 -7.28
CA MET A 76 4.23 10.60 -7.95
C MET A 76 3.08 11.09 -8.84
N ILE A 77 2.64 12.34 -8.69
CA ILE A 77 1.65 12.95 -9.59
C ILE A 77 2.30 13.24 -10.95
N ASN A 78 3.47 13.86 -10.96
CA ASN A 78 4.20 14.13 -12.20
C ASN A 78 4.57 12.80 -12.89
N LEU A 79 4.97 11.78 -12.13
CA LEU A 79 5.19 10.45 -12.69
C LEU A 79 3.90 9.84 -13.28
N ALA A 80 2.74 10.02 -12.62
CA ALA A 80 1.46 9.57 -13.17
C ALA A 80 1.12 10.26 -14.49
N GLU A 81 1.32 11.58 -14.58
CA GLU A 81 1.15 12.35 -15.81
C GLU A 81 2.08 11.86 -16.93
N GLU A 82 3.35 11.60 -16.63
CA GLU A 82 4.32 11.04 -17.58
C GLU A 82 3.91 9.66 -18.09
N TRP A 83 3.33 8.81 -17.24
CA TRP A 83 2.89 7.47 -17.61
C TRP A 83 1.63 7.50 -18.49
N VAL A 84 0.62 8.30 -18.13
CA VAL A 84 -0.63 8.35 -18.91
C VAL A 84 -0.49 9.08 -20.24
N ALA A 85 0.52 9.94 -20.40
CA ALA A 85 0.75 10.75 -21.60
C ALA A 85 1.32 9.94 -22.79
N ASP A 86 0.68 8.82 -23.12
CA ASP A 86 0.95 8.05 -24.34
C ASP A 86 0.01 8.53 -25.46
N GLU A 87 0.60 9.13 -26.50
CA GLU A 87 -0.12 9.63 -27.66
C GLU A 87 -0.96 8.57 -28.39
N ALA A 88 -0.64 7.28 -28.24
CA ALA A 88 -1.48 6.19 -28.76
C ALA A 88 -2.85 6.11 -28.08
N PHE A 89 -2.97 6.63 -26.85
CA PHE A 89 -4.17 6.60 -26.03
C PHE A 89 -4.79 7.99 -25.84
N LYS A 90 -4.29 9.01 -26.55
CA LYS A 90 -4.84 10.36 -26.52
C LYS A 90 -6.28 10.38 -27.02
N VAL A 91 -7.16 11.08 -26.31
CA VAL A 91 -8.56 11.23 -26.68
C VAL A 91 -8.74 12.49 -27.51
N GLU A 92 -9.16 12.31 -28.76
CA GLU A 92 -9.49 13.41 -29.67
C GLU A 92 -10.89 13.98 -29.37
N ASN A 93 -11.06 15.29 -29.57
CA ASN A 93 -12.31 16.05 -29.42
C ASN A 93 -12.78 16.27 -27.97
N GLU A 94 -11.86 16.33 -27.00
CA GLU A 94 -12.13 16.79 -25.64
C GLU A 94 -11.63 18.24 -25.47
N ASP A 95 -12.31 19.01 -24.60
CA ASP A 95 -11.95 20.41 -24.34
C ASP A 95 -10.64 20.53 -23.53
N GLU A 96 -10.31 19.48 -22.79
CA GLU A 96 -9.11 19.36 -21.97
C GLU A 96 -8.29 18.14 -22.44
N GLU A 97 -6.96 18.22 -22.28
CA GLU A 97 -6.07 17.13 -22.67
C GLU A 97 -6.32 15.91 -21.78
N CYS A 98 -6.65 14.78 -22.40
CA CYS A 98 -6.88 13.54 -21.69
C CYS A 98 -6.49 12.30 -22.48
N TYR A 99 -6.24 11.23 -21.73
CA TYR A 99 -5.73 9.95 -22.22
C TYR A 99 -6.60 8.81 -21.67
N LEU A 100 -6.64 7.69 -22.38
CA LEU A 100 -7.29 6.47 -21.91
C LEU A 100 -6.29 5.59 -21.15
N THR A 101 -6.71 5.08 -19.99
CA THR A 101 -6.03 3.96 -19.34
C THR A 101 -6.24 2.67 -20.14
N ASP A 102 -5.47 1.62 -19.82
CA ASP A 102 -5.68 0.28 -20.38
C ASP A 102 -7.10 -0.28 -20.11
N GLU A 103 -7.74 0.19 -19.04
CA GLU A 103 -9.12 -0.18 -18.68
C GLU A 103 -10.18 0.71 -19.39
N GLY A 104 -9.74 1.68 -20.20
CA GLY A 104 -10.61 2.58 -20.96
C GLY A 104 -11.18 3.75 -20.15
N GLU A 105 -10.59 4.06 -19.00
CA GLU A 105 -10.97 5.22 -18.19
C GLU A 105 -10.26 6.48 -18.70
N LYS A 106 -10.93 7.64 -18.70
CA LYS A 106 -10.32 8.91 -19.10
C LYS A 106 -9.57 9.53 -17.93
N VAL A 107 -8.33 9.93 -18.18
CA VAL A 107 -7.49 10.70 -17.25
C VAL A 107 -7.19 12.05 -17.87
N PHE A 108 -7.64 13.11 -17.23
CA PHE A 108 -7.39 14.49 -17.63
C PHE A 108 -6.07 14.98 -17.02
N VAL A 109 -5.27 15.69 -17.81
CA VAL A 109 -4.01 16.29 -17.37
C VAL A 109 -4.10 17.83 -17.44
N PRO A 110 -3.55 18.57 -16.47
CA PRO A 110 -2.82 18.08 -15.29
C PRO A 110 -3.74 17.41 -14.26
N ILE A 111 -3.23 16.36 -13.60
CA ILE A 111 -3.96 15.59 -12.60
C ILE A 111 -4.04 16.43 -11.32
N ALA A 112 -5.26 16.75 -10.88
CA ALA A 112 -5.44 17.46 -9.62
C ALA A 112 -4.97 16.60 -8.44
N GLN A 113 -4.15 17.16 -7.55
CA GLN A 113 -3.63 16.47 -6.37
C GLN A 113 -4.73 15.77 -5.54
N LYS A 114 -5.89 16.42 -5.39
CA LYS A 114 -7.03 15.84 -4.66
C LYS A 114 -7.52 14.55 -5.32
N ASP A 115 -7.63 14.54 -6.64
CA ASP A 115 -8.16 13.41 -7.40
C ASP A 115 -7.15 12.25 -7.38
N PHE A 116 -5.85 12.56 -7.55
CA PHE A 116 -4.78 11.58 -7.37
C PHE A 116 -4.82 10.94 -5.97
N LEU A 117 -4.90 11.73 -4.90
CA LEU A 117 -4.96 11.18 -3.53
C LEU A 117 -6.23 10.34 -3.27
N GLN A 118 -7.35 10.67 -3.90
CA GLN A 118 -8.60 9.91 -3.78
C GLN A 118 -8.56 8.59 -4.56
N SER A 119 -7.77 8.54 -5.64
CA SER A 119 -7.53 7.34 -6.45
C SER A 119 -6.79 6.26 -5.66
N ILE A 120 -5.91 6.65 -4.74
CA ILE A 120 -5.01 5.73 -4.03
C ILE A 120 -5.82 4.78 -3.15
N LYS A 121 -5.61 3.47 -3.33
CA LYS A 121 -6.18 2.39 -2.53
C LYS A 121 -5.07 1.49 -2.01
N LEU A 122 -5.03 1.29 -0.70
CA LEU A 122 -4.17 0.27 -0.10
C LEU A 122 -4.69 -1.11 -0.48
N GLN A 123 -3.85 -1.91 -1.13
CA GLN A 123 -4.21 -3.26 -1.58
C GLN A 123 -3.67 -4.32 -0.63
N SER A 124 -2.41 -4.18 -0.22
CA SER A 124 -1.79 -5.13 0.70
C SER A 124 -0.70 -4.51 1.57
N ILE A 125 -0.41 -5.19 2.67
CA ILE A 125 0.70 -4.91 3.58
C ILE A 125 1.50 -6.20 3.74
N ILE A 126 2.82 -6.08 3.62
CA ILE A 126 3.77 -7.13 3.96
C ILE A 126 4.49 -6.73 5.25
N LEU A 127 4.48 -7.63 6.23
CA LEU A 127 5.16 -7.48 7.51
C LEU A 127 6.23 -8.56 7.62
N VAL A 128 7.51 -8.18 7.56
CA VAL A 128 8.62 -9.08 7.84
C VAL A 128 9.09 -8.81 9.27
N LEU A 129 8.71 -9.70 10.20
CA LEU A 129 8.83 -9.47 11.63
C LEU A 129 9.78 -10.48 12.29
N ASP A 130 10.60 -10.00 13.21
CA ASP A 130 11.35 -10.80 14.19
C ASP A 130 10.96 -10.28 15.58
N GLU A 131 10.81 -11.19 16.55
CA GLU A 131 10.42 -10.88 17.94
C GLU A 131 11.33 -9.83 18.60
N ASN A 132 12.59 -9.71 18.15
CA ASN A 132 13.58 -8.80 18.68
C ASN A 132 13.82 -7.56 17.79
N ASP A 133 13.17 -7.48 16.63
CA ASP A 133 13.40 -6.40 15.68
C ASP A 133 12.60 -5.14 16.04
N LYS A 134 13.33 -4.08 16.32
CA LYS A 134 12.79 -2.76 16.66
C LYS A 134 12.32 -1.98 15.44
N ASN A 135 12.80 -2.34 14.24
CA ASN A 135 12.44 -1.68 13.00
C ASN A 135 12.21 -2.73 11.89
N PRO A 136 11.13 -3.52 12.02
CA PRO A 136 10.80 -4.53 11.02
C PRO A 136 10.63 -3.92 9.63
N LEU A 137 10.85 -4.73 8.60
CA LEU A 137 10.51 -4.34 7.24
C LEU A 137 8.99 -4.42 7.07
N VAL A 138 8.39 -3.27 6.79
CA VAL A 138 6.96 -3.13 6.57
C VAL A 138 6.72 -2.40 5.26
N GLU A 139 6.07 -3.09 4.34
CA GLU A 139 5.81 -2.61 2.98
C GLU A 139 4.31 -2.50 2.73
N LEU A 140 3.91 -1.36 2.17
CA LEU A 140 2.55 -1.03 1.82
C LEU A 140 2.49 -0.93 0.30
N TYR A 141 1.53 -1.63 -0.28
CA TYR A 141 1.34 -1.73 -1.71
C TYR A 141 0.03 -1.04 -2.07
N LEU A 142 0.12 0.06 -2.80
CA LEU A 142 -1.02 0.94 -3.09
C LEU A 142 -1.26 1.01 -4.60
N GLY A 143 -2.47 0.67 -5.02
CA GLY A 143 -2.92 0.89 -6.40
C GLY A 143 -3.63 2.22 -6.55
N CYS A 144 -3.89 2.60 -7.79
CA CYS A 144 -4.70 3.77 -8.16
C CYS A 144 -5.96 3.32 -8.91
N ASN A 145 -7.04 4.07 -8.76
CA ASN A 145 -8.22 3.98 -9.61
C ASN A 145 -8.70 5.41 -9.92
N PRO A 146 -8.58 5.89 -11.18
CA PRO A 146 -8.16 5.14 -12.38
C PRO A 146 -6.69 4.70 -12.32
N ASP A 147 -6.35 3.66 -13.08
CA ASP A 147 -4.98 3.12 -13.11
C ASP A 147 -4.04 4.01 -13.93
N TYR A 148 -3.26 4.84 -13.22
CA TYR A 148 -2.27 5.73 -13.82
C TYR A 148 -0.98 5.03 -14.25
N PHE A 149 -0.73 3.81 -13.77
CA PHE A 149 0.59 3.17 -13.86
C PHE A 149 0.56 1.81 -14.57
N PHE A 150 -0.47 1.55 -15.39
CA PHE A 150 -0.55 0.36 -16.25
C PHE A 150 -0.27 -0.95 -15.49
N GLY A 151 -0.98 -1.13 -14.37
CA GLY A 151 -0.90 -2.29 -13.50
C GLY A 151 0.20 -2.23 -12.43
N HIS A 152 1.11 -1.26 -12.49
CA HIS A 152 2.12 -1.07 -11.43
C HIS A 152 1.50 -0.40 -10.21
N ILE A 153 2.06 -0.72 -9.04
CA ILE A 153 1.59 -0.25 -7.74
C ILE A 153 2.65 0.60 -7.07
N ILE A 154 2.20 1.58 -6.29
CA ILE A 154 3.08 2.41 -5.48
C ILE A 154 3.54 1.59 -4.28
N LEU A 155 4.85 1.46 -4.11
CA LEU A 155 5.46 0.84 -2.92
C LEU A 155 5.80 1.92 -1.90
N CYS A 156 5.30 1.80 -0.68
CA CYS A 156 5.71 2.60 0.47
C CYS A 156 6.31 1.74 1.57
N ARG A 157 7.40 2.20 2.19
CA ARG A 157 7.97 1.58 3.39
C ARG A 157 7.58 2.34 4.64
N PHE A 158 7.01 1.64 5.61
CA PHE A 158 6.75 2.15 6.94
C PHE A 158 7.98 1.93 7.83
N MET A 159 8.41 2.98 8.51
CA MET A 159 9.49 2.94 9.49
C MET A 159 8.90 3.23 10.86
N ASN A 160 9.07 2.27 11.78
CA ASN A 160 8.58 2.39 13.15
C ASN A 160 9.52 3.30 13.97
N SER A 161 9.52 4.59 13.66
CA SER A 161 10.24 5.65 14.34
C SER A 161 9.30 6.54 15.15
N ASN A 162 9.86 7.42 16.00
CA ASN A 162 9.10 8.47 16.67
C ASN A 162 9.71 9.85 16.33
N PRO A 163 9.07 10.69 15.50
CA PRO A 163 7.76 10.46 14.86
C PRO A 163 7.82 9.33 13.81
N VAL A 164 6.67 8.73 13.49
CA VAL A 164 6.53 7.72 12.42
C VAL A 164 6.96 8.34 11.09
N HIS A 165 7.61 7.54 10.25
CA HIS A 165 8.04 7.99 8.93
C HIS A 165 7.66 6.97 7.84
N TYR A 166 7.32 7.49 6.67
CA TYR A 166 7.08 6.72 5.46
C TYR A 166 8.05 7.14 4.37
N LYS A 167 8.45 6.18 3.55
CA LYS A 167 9.22 6.43 2.33
C LYS A 167 8.49 5.81 1.15
N CYS A 168 8.00 6.64 0.23
CA CYS A 168 7.64 6.18 -1.11
C CYS A 168 8.90 5.68 -1.82
N CYS A 169 8.85 4.44 -2.29
CA CYS A 169 9.95 3.74 -2.94
C CYS A 169 9.81 3.71 -4.47
N GLY A 170 8.74 4.30 -5.01
CA GLY A 170 8.42 4.33 -6.43
C GLY A 170 7.37 3.28 -6.79
N LEU A 171 7.45 2.78 -8.02
CA LEU A 171 6.56 1.77 -8.58
C LEU A 171 7.16 0.36 -8.47
N GLU A 172 6.29 -0.62 -8.27
CA GLU A 172 6.59 -2.05 -8.28
C GLU A 172 5.53 -2.77 -9.12
N GLY A 173 5.92 -3.84 -9.82
CA GLY A 173 5.05 -4.53 -10.78
C GLY A 173 5.84 -5.14 -11.93
#